data_AF-A0A9E5JQ30-F1
#
_entry.id   AF-A0A9E5JQ30-F1
#
_cell.length_a   1.000
_cell.length_b   1.000
_cell.length_c   1.000
_cell.angle_alpha   90.00
_cell.angle_beta   90.00
_cell.angle_gamma   90.00
#
_symmetry.space_group_name_H-M   'P 1'
#
loop_
_entity.id
_entity.type
_entity.pdbx_description
1 polymer ?
#
loop_
_entity_poly.entity_id
_entity_poly.type
_entity_poly.pdbx_seq_one_letter_code
_entity_poly.pdbx_strand_id
1 'polypeptide(L)'
;MRDDRGAATAEVAVALPVVALVLVACLGGLLAGTELVRLQSAAADAARLLGRGESSALQHMQQVVPGATVLVRRSDGLVCVEARSAPRVLGVPVEVSATSCALDGEW
;
A
#
# COMPACT_ATOMS: atom_id res chain seq x y z
N MET A 1 25.21 -13.28 46.61
CA MET A 1 25.57 -12.54 45.37
C MET A 1 25.62 -13.53 44.20
N ARG A 2 24.46 -13.95 43.71
CA ARG A 2 24.33 -14.89 42.57
C ARG A 2 23.10 -14.62 41.69
N ASP A 3 22.39 -13.51 41.90
CA ASP A 3 21.11 -13.21 41.21
C ASP A 3 21.26 -12.25 40.01
N ASP A 4 22.22 -11.31 40.04
CA ASP A 4 22.31 -10.29 38.97
C ASP A 4 22.67 -10.87 37.60
N ARG A 5 23.45 -11.97 37.57
CA ARG A 5 23.84 -12.66 36.32
C ARG A 5 22.69 -13.45 35.72
N GLY A 6 21.75 -13.96 36.54
CA GLY A 6 20.55 -14.66 36.07
C GLY A 6 19.51 -13.67 35.53
N ALA A 7 19.32 -12.55 36.23
CA ALA A 7 18.43 -11.47 35.82
C ALA A 7 18.87 -10.81 34.50
N ALA A 8 20.16 -10.47 34.35
CA ALA A 8 20.67 -9.89 33.10
C ALA A 8 20.50 -10.83 31.89
N THR A 9 20.61 -12.14 32.10
CA THR A 9 20.41 -13.13 31.04
C THR A 9 18.92 -13.32 30.72
N ALA A 10 18.04 -13.26 31.73
CA ALA A 10 16.59 -13.35 31.58
C ALA A 10 16.00 -12.10 30.90
N GLU A 11 16.46 -10.90 31.25
CA GLU A 11 16.03 -9.66 30.62
C GLU A 11 16.48 -9.59 29.16
N VAL A 12 17.72 -9.98 28.85
CA VAL A 12 18.21 -10.05 27.47
C VAL A 12 17.49 -11.14 26.67
N ALA A 13 17.15 -12.27 27.30
CA ALA A 13 16.39 -13.35 26.66
C ALA A 13 14.98 -12.92 26.21
N VAL A 14 14.37 -11.94 26.90
CA VAL A 14 13.05 -11.39 26.51
C VAL A 14 13.19 -10.11 25.67
N ALA A 15 14.20 -9.28 25.93
CA ALA A 15 14.42 -8.04 25.19
C ALA A 15 14.73 -8.29 23.71
N LEU A 16 15.59 -9.26 23.40
CA LEU A 16 15.96 -9.59 22.02
C LEU A 16 14.76 -10.01 21.13
N PRO A 17 13.89 -10.95 21.52
CA PRO A 17 12.73 -11.30 20.71
C PRO A 17 11.72 -10.14 20.61
N VAL A 18 11.57 -9.31 21.65
CA VAL A 18 10.70 -8.13 21.58
C VAL A 18 11.23 -7.11 20.56
N VAL A 19 12.53 -6.81 20.59
CA VAL A 19 13.15 -5.91 19.61
C VAL A 19 13.02 -6.50 18.20
N ALA A 20 13.23 -7.81 18.03
CA ALA A 20 13.04 -8.47 16.74
C ALA A 20 11.59 -8.33 16.24
N LEU A 21 10.59 -8.51 17.11
CA LEU A 21 9.17 -8.31 16.76
C LEU A 21 8.87 -6.87 16.35
N VAL A 22 9.42 -5.89 17.08
CA VAL A 22 9.26 -4.46 16.74
C VAL A 22 9.87 -4.16 15.38
N LEU A 23 11.09 -4.65 15.10
CA LEU A 23 11.75 -4.46 13.81
C LEU A 23 10.95 -5.11 12.67
N VAL A 24 10.44 -6.33 12.87
CA VAL A 24 9.57 -7.01 11.91
C VAL A 24 8.30 -6.20 11.66
N ALA A 25 7.67 -5.66 12.71
CA ALA A 25 6.48 -4.81 12.58
C ALA A 25 6.80 -3.51 11.81
N CYS A 26 7.92 -2.84 12.12
CA CYS A 26 8.37 -1.65 11.40
C CYS A 26 8.63 -1.92 9.93
N LEU A 27 9.33 -3.02 9.60
CA LEU A 27 9.59 -3.42 8.22
C LEU A 27 8.28 -3.77 7.50
N GLY A 28 7.38 -4.51 8.15
CA GLY A 28 6.05 -4.81 7.61
C GLY A 28 5.25 -3.55 7.30
N GLY A 29 5.23 -2.59 8.23
CA GLY A 29 4.58 -1.30 8.03
C GLY A 29 5.20 -0.49 6.88
N LEU A 30 6.53 -0.48 6.75
CA LEU A 30 7.21 0.22 5.68
C LEU A 30 6.90 -0.40 4.31
N LEU A 31 6.93 -1.73 4.21
CA LEU A 31 6.56 -2.46 2.99
C LEU A 31 5.11 -2.18 2.59
N ALA A 32 4.17 -2.28 3.53
CA ALA A 32 2.76 -1.97 3.30
C ALA A 32 2.55 -0.51 2.86
N GLY A 33 3.23 0.43 3.53
CA GLY A 33 3.17 1.85 3.20
C GLY A 33 3.68 2.16 1.79
N THR A 34 4.76 1.51 1.35
CA THR A 34 5.28 1.70 -0.01
C THR A 34 4.31 1.22 -1.08
N GLU A 35 3.62 0.10 -0.85
CA GLU A 35 2.59 -0.41 -1.76
C GLU A 35 1.37 0.51 -1.81
N LEU A 36 0.92 1.02 -0.66
CA LEU A 36 -0.15 2.01 -0.59
C LEU A 36 0.16 3.28 -1.39
N VAL A 37 1.38 3.81 -1.25
CA VAL A 37 1.81 5.00 -1.99
C VAL A 37 1.84 4.74 -3.49
N ARG A 38 2.35 3.57 -3.92
CA ARG A 38 2.37 3.18 -5.35
C ARG A 38 0.97 3.01 -5.92
N LEU A 39 0.06 2.40 -5.17
CA LEU A 39 -1.33 2.23 -5.56
C LEU A 39 -2.04 3.59 -5.69
N GLN A 40 -1.78 4.50 -4.74
CA GLN A 40 -2.32 5.86 -4.75
C GLN A 40 -1.78 6.68 -5.93
N SER A 41 -0.48 6.61 -6.23
CA SER A 41 0.09 7.31 -7.38
C SER A 41 -0.48 6.77 -8.70
N ALA A 42 -0.61 5.44 -8.82
CA ALA A 42 -1.20 4.82 -10.00
C ALA A 42 -2.66 5.24 -10.22
N ALA A 43 -3.48 5.28 -9.15
CA ALA A 43 -4.86 5.75 -9.22
C ALA A 43 -4.94 7.23 -9.63
N ALA A 44 -4.05 8.08 -9.09
CA ALA A 44 -4.00 9.50 -9.42
C ALA A 44 -3.61 9.75 -10.88
N ASP A 45 -2.61 9.04 -11.38
CA ASP A 45 -2.17 9.16 -12.77
C ASP A 45 -3.24 8.63 -13.73
N ALA A 46 -3.89 7.51 -13.40
CA ALA A 46 -4.99 6.98 -14.19
C ALA A 46 -6.18 7.93 -14.24
N ALA A 47 -6.58 8.54 -13.12
CA ALA A 47 -7.66 9.54 -13.10
C ALA A 47 -7.32 10.72 -14.02
N ARG A 48 -6.09 11.22 -13.98
CA ARG A 48 -5.63 12.32 -14.85
C ARG A 48 -5.59 11.93 -16.32
N LEU A 49 -5.14 10.73 -16.66
CA LEU A 49 -5.12 10.23 -18.04
C LEU A 49 -6.54 10.03 -18.57
N LEU A 50 -7.43 9.40 -17.78
CA LEU A 50 -8.83 9.21 -18.15
C LEU A 50 -9.57 10.54 -18.30
N GLY A 51 -9.26 11.53 -17.46
CA GLY A 51 -9.82 12.87 -17.57
C GLY A 51 -9.38 13.60 -18.84
N ARG A 52 -8.28 13.19 -19.46
CA ARG A 52 -7.84 13.68 -20.78
C ARG A 52 -8.40 12.85 -21.95
N GLY A 53 -9.25 11.86 -21.68
CA GLY A 53 -9.76 10.94 -22.69
C GLY A 53 -8.74 9.89 -23.16
N GLU A 54 -7.62 9.72 -22.46
CA GLU A 54 -6.58 8.76 -22.85
C GLU A 54 -6.96 7.32 -22.46
N SER A 55 -7.17 6.46 -23.46
CA SER A 55 -7.65 5.09 -23.26
C SER A 55 -6.56 4.13 -22.75
N SER A 56 -5.27 4.49 -22.92
CA SER A 56 -4.14 3.68 -22.42
C SER A 56 -3.99 3.69 -20.89
N ALA A 57 -4.75 4.52 -20.17
CA ALA A 57 -4.71 4.63 -18.70
C ALA A 57 -4.89 3.27 -17.99
N LEU A 58 -5.84 2.44 -18.45
CA LEU A 58 -6.12 1.13 -17.85
C LEU A 58 -4.99 0.13 -18.10
N GLN A 59 -4.39 0.15 -19.30
CA GLN A 59 -3.24 -0.70 -19.63
C GLN A 59 -2.03 -0.29 -18.79
N HIS A 60 -1.79 1.01 -18.62
CA HIS A 60 -0.72 1.51 -17.78
C HIS A 60 -0.90 1.10 -16.31
N MET A 61 -2.12 1.19 -15.77
CA MET A 61 -2.40 0.71 -14.40
C MET A 61 -2.09 -0.78 -14.21
N GLN A 62 -2.47 -1.64 -15.17
CA GLN A 62 -2.18 -3.07 -15.07
C GLN A 62 -0.68 -3.38 -15.12
N GLN A 63 0.12 -2.55 -15.81
CA GLN A 63 1.58 -2.67 -15.82
C GLN A 63 2.21 -2.23 -14.50
N VAL A 64 1.69 -1.15 -13.89
CA VAL A 64 2.23 -0.60 -12.63
C VAL A 64 1.82 -1.44 -11.43
N VAL A 65 0.58 -1.94 -11.39
CA VAL A 65 0.05 -2.75 -10.29
C VAL A 65 -0.62 -4.02 -10.83
N PRO A 66 0.18 -5.06 -11.14
CA PRO A 66 -0.35 -6.30 -11.70
C PRO A 66 -1.30 -7.00 -10.72
N GLY A 67 -2.43 -7.46 -11.23
CA GLY A 67 -3.46 -8.15 -10.43
C GLY A 67 -4.32 -7.22 -9.56
N ALA A 68 -4.15 -5.90 -9.64
CA ALA A 68 -5.05 -4.96 -9.00
C ALA A 68 -6.43 -4.94 -9.71
N THR A 69 -7.49 -4.88 -8.91
CA THR A 69 -8.84 -4.62 -9.41
C THR A 69 -9.01 -3.11 -9.52
N VAL A 70 -9.43 -2.64 -10.69
CA VAL A 70 -9.63 -1.22 -10.97
C VAL A 70 -11.10 -0.96 -11.27
N LEU A 71 -11.67 0.05 -10.62
CA LEU A 71 -13.03 0.52 -10.85
C LEU A 71 -12.97 2.00 -11.22
N VAL A 72 -13.57 2.36 -12.36
CA VAL A 72 -13.66 3.75 -12.82
C VAL A 72 -15.10 4.21 -12.64
N ARG A 73 -15.30 5.36 -11.99
CA ARG A 73 -16.59 6.03 -11.88
C ARG A 73 -16.48 7.44 -12.45
N ARG A 74 -17.47 7.86 -13.24
CA ARG A 74 -17.60 9.23 -13.71
C ARG A 74 -18.85 9.84 -13.06
N SER A 75 -18.70 10.97 -12.37
CA SER A 75 -19.82 11.69 -11.75
C SER A 75 -19.48 13.16 -11.60
N ASP A 76 -20.45 14.04 -11.84
CA ASP A 76 -20.30 15.50 -11.65
C ASP A 76 -19.09 16.08 -12.39
N GLY A 77 -18.80 15.51 -13.57
CA GLY A 77 -17.61 15.70 -14.41
C GLY A 77 -16.27 15.64 -13.68
N LEU A 78 -16.22 14.74 -12.70
CA LEU A 78 -15.00 14.11 -12.21
C LEU A 78 -14.95 12.68 -12.74
N VAL A 79 -13.74 12.20 -13.02
CA VAL A 79 -13.44 10.78 -13.18
C VAL A 79 -12.64 10.30 -11.98
N CYS A 80 -13.23 9.37 -11.24
CA CYS A 80 -12.66 8.73 -10.06
C CYS A 80 -12.18 7.33 -10.41
N VAL A 81 -10.96 7.01 -10.01
CA VAL A 81 -10.36 5.69 -10.15
C VAL A 81 -10.14 5.13 -8.76
N GLU A 82 -10.70 3.95 -8.53
CA GLU A 82 -10.49 3.14 -7.33
C GLU A 82 -9.67 1.91 -7.72
N ALA A 83 -8.54 1.72 -7.05
CA ALA A 83 -7.64 0.59 -7.23
C ALA A 83 -7.59 -0.22 -5.95
N ARG A 84 -7.66 -1.55 -6.07
CA ARG A 84 -7.58 -2.49 -4.95
C ARG A 84 -6.55 -3.56 -5.23
N SER A 85 -5.70 -3.86 -4.27
CA SER A 85 -4.74 -4.96 -4.34
C SER A 85 -4.61 -5.65 -2.99
N ALA A 86 -4.14 -6.90 -3.00
CA ALA A 86 -3.90 -7.69 -1.80
C ALA A 86 -2.44 -8.18 -1.74
N PRO A 87 -1.45 -7.27 -1.61
CA PRO A 87 -0.05 -7.64 -1.50
C PRO A 87 0.19 -8.50 -0.26
N ARG A 88 1.20 -9.38 -0.36
CA ARG A 88 1.66 -10.18 0.78
C ARG A 88 2.73 -9.41 1.53
N VAL A 89 2.41 -8.95 2.74
CA VAL A 89 3.35 -8.30 3.65
C VAL A 89 3.79 -9.34 4.68
N LEU A 90 5.07 -9.70 4.68
CA LEU A 90 5.62 -10.74 5.57
C LEU A 90 4.85 -12.07 5.49
N GLY A 91 4.38 -12.45 4.30
CA GLY A 91 3.64 -13.68 4.04
C GLY A 91 2.12 -13.58 4.29
N VAL A 92 1.65 -12.53 4.94
CA VAL A 92 0.21 -12.30 5.23
C VAL A 92 -0.40 -11.43 4.13
N PRO A 93 -1.54 -11.83 3.53
CA PRO A 93 -2.24 -10.97 2.57
C PRO A 93 -2.84 -9.77 3.32
N VAL A 94 -2.52 -8.56 2.86
CA VAL A 94 -3.08 -7.31 3.40
C VAL A 94 -3.84 -6.63 2.27
N GLU A 95 -5.14 -6.46 2.44
CA GLU A 95 -5.95 -5.73 1.45
C GLU A 95 -5.67 -4.23 1.58
N VAL A 96 -5.36 -3.60 0.45
CA VAL A 96 -5.14 -2.16 0.33
C VAL A 96 -5.99 -1.61 -0.80
N SER A 97 -6.60 -0.46 -0.55
CA SER A 97 -7.39 0.25 -1.55
C SER A 97 -6.98 1.72 -1.60
N ALA A 98 -7.00 2.28 -2.79
CA ALA A 98 -6.66 3.66 -3.07
C ALA A 98 -7.69 4.24 -4.04
N THR A 99 -8.11 5.48 -3.79
CA THR A 99 -9.05 6.19 -4.66
C THR A 99 -8.52 7.58 -4.96
N SER A 100 -8.61 7.99 -6.22
CA SER A 100 -8.29 9.35 -6.64
C SER A 100 -9.27 9.83 -7.71
N CYS A 101 -9.61 11.11 -7.68
CA CYS A 101 -10.48 11.75 -8.67
C CYS A 101 -9.74 12.87 -9.39
N ALA A 102 -10.06 13.06 -10.66
CA ALA A 102 -9.60 14.18 -11.49
C ALA A 102 -10.77 14.77 -12.27
N LEU A 103 -10.61 16.00 -12.76
CA LEU A 103 -11.61 16.62 -13.64
C LEU A 103 -11.73 15.80 -14.93
N ASP A 104 -12.96 15.48 -15.33
CA ASP A 104 -13.25 14.93 -16.63
C ASP A 104 -13.17 16.07 -17.66
N GLY A 105 -12.40 15.94 -18.73
CA GLY A 105 -12.13 17.02 -19.68
C GLY A 105 -13.28 17.32 -20.67
N GLU A 106 -14.45 16.70 -20.46
CA GLU A 106 -15.58 16.66 -21.39
C GLU A 106 -16.52 17.88 -21.28
N TRP A 107 -16.01 19.07 -20.91
CA TRP A 107 -16.82 20.31 -20.79
C TRP A 107 -16.51 21.33 -21.89
#